data_AF-A0A7R9SZS0-F1
#
_entry.id   AF-A0A7R9SZS0-F1
#
_cell.length_a   1.000
_cell.length_b   1.000
_cell.length_c   1.000
_cell.angle_alpha   90.00
_cell.angle_beta   90.00
_cell.angle_gamma   90.00
#
_symmetry.space_group_name_H-M   'P 1'
#
loop_
_entity.id
_entity.type
_entity.pdbx_description
1 polymer ?
#
loop_
_entity_poly.entity_id
_entity_poly.type
_entity_poly.pdbx_seq_one_letter_code
_entity_poly.pdbx_strand_id
1 'polypeptide(L)'
;GAVEAVEATGWFLALALTHAPMMVFTLYASLTIVERALGSKRGKVKEKLPAREALPYVCVQLPMYNEPACAKRAIDAACLLHWPQDLIEIQVLDDSSDGTEDVVDDACAEWRER
;
A
#
# COMPACT_ATOMS: atom_id res chain seq x y z
N GLY A 1 0.21 -52.90 -11.64
CA GLY A 1 -0.02 -53.76 -10.46
C GLY A 1 -0.37 -52.92 -9.24
N ALA A 2 -0.91 -53.50 -8.17
CA ALA A 2 -1.32 -52.76 -6.97
C ALA A 2 -0.21 -51.85 -6.38
N VAL A 3 1.05 -52.25 -6.52
CA VAL A 3 2.24 -51.49 -6.09
C VAL A 3 2.40 -50.18 -6.88
N GLU A 4 2.30 -50.22 -8.22
CA GLU A 4 2.38 -49.04 -9.08
C GLU A 4 1.25 -48.03 -8.78
N ALA A 5 0.06 -48.53 -8.43
CA ALA A 5 -1.08 -47.69 -8.07
C ALA A 5 -0.86 -46.95 -6.75
N VAL A 6 -0.25 -47.61 -5.75
CA VAL A 6 0.09 -46.99 -4.46
C VAL A 6 1.19 -45.94 -4.65
N GLU A 7 2.20 -46.25 -5.45
CA GLU A 7 3.31 -45.32 -5.74
C GLU A 7 2.82 -44.07 -6.48
N ALA A 8 1.99 -44.25 -7.52
CA ALA A 8 1.37 -43.13 -8.24
C ALA A 8 0.53 -42.24 -7.29
N THR A 9 -0.27 -42.87 -6.41
CA THR A 9 -1.07 -42.16 -5.41
C THR A 9 -0.18 -41.34 -4.45
N GLY A 10 0.97 -41.88 -4.04
CA GLY A 10 1.95 -41.18 -3.22
C GLY A 10 2.51 -39.92 -3.87
N TRP A 11 2.85 -39.98 -5.17
CA TRP A 11 3.32 -38.82 -5.93
C TRP A 11 2.25 -37.73 -6.06
N PHE A 12 0.98 -38.09 -6.29
CA PHE A 12 -0.11 -37.12 -6.31
C PHE A 12 -0.35 -36.45 -4.95
N LEU A 13 -0.23 -37.19 -3.85
CA LEU A 13 -0.36 -36.64 -2.49
C LEU A 13 0.79 -35.68 -2.14
N ALA A 14 2.03 -36.05 -2.46
CA ALA A 14 3.19 -35.18 -2.25
C ALA A 14 3.09 -33.88 -3.08
N LEU A 15 2.63 -34.00 -4.33
CA LEU A 15 2.36 -32.86 -5.20
C LEU A 15 1.29 -31.94 -4.59
N ALA A 16 0.16 -32.51 -4.17
CA ALA A 16 -0.94 -31.76 -3.55
C ALA A 16 -0.49 -31.05 -2.27
N LEU A 17 0.26 -31.73 -1.39
CA LEU A 17 0.73 -31.16 -0.13
C LEU A 17 1.68 -29.97 -0.34
N THR A 18 2.57 -30.07 -1.34
CA THR A 18 3.55 -29.02 -1.63
C THR A 18 2.88 -27.76 -2.21
N HIS A 19 1.82 -27.92 -2.99
CA HIS A 19 1.15 -26.81 -3.69
C HIS A 19 -0.03 -26.22 -2.91
N ALA A 20 -0.60 -26.96 -1.95
CA ALA A 20 -1.72 -26.48 -1.13
C ALA A 20 -1.45 -25.12 -0.45
N PRO A 21 -0.27 -24.86 0.17
CA PRO A 21 0.04 -23.55 0.74
C PRO A 21 0.03 -22.41 -0.29
N MET A 22 0.57 -22.65 -1.49
CA MET A 22 0.59 -21.67 -2.58
C MET A 22 -0.82 -21.38 -3.11
N MET A 23 -1.68 -22.41 -3.19
CA MET A 23 -3.09 -22.23 -3.56
C MET A 23 -3.85 -21.40 -2.53
N VAL A 24 -3.63 -21.65 -1.24
CA VAL A 24 -4.24 -20.88 -0.15
C VAL A 24 -3.77 -19.42 -0.18
N PHE A 25 -2.46 -19.19 -0.36
CA PHE A 25 -1.90 -17.83 -0.48
C PHE A 25 -2.48 -17.08 -1.68
N THR A 26 -2.53 -17.74 -2.85
CA THR A 26 -3.05 -17.14 -4.08
C THR A 26 -4.54 -16.82 -3.97
N LEU A 27 -5.33 -17.71 -3.35
CA LEU A 27 -6.75 -17.49 -3.08
C LEU A 27 -6.93 -16.30 -2.14
N TYR A 28 -6.20 -16.24 -1.02
CA TYR A 28 -6.26 -15.13 -0.08
C TYR A 28 -5.90 -13.79 -0.74
N ALA A 29 -4.80 -13.75 -1.49
CA ALA A 29 -4.37 -12.56 -2.23
C ALA A 29 -5.44 -12.11 -3.25
N SER A 30 -6.01 -13.06 -4.00
CA SER A 30 -7.06 -12.79 -5.00
C SER A 30 -8.32 -12.23 -4.36
N LEU A 31 -8.79 -12.82 -3.25
CA LEU A 31 -9.93 -12.30 -2.49
C LEU A 31 -9.68 -10.87 -2.02
N THR A 32 -8.49 -10.58 -1.50
CA THR A 32 -8.12 -9.24 -1.02
C THR A 32 -8.09 -8.20 -2.16
N ILE A 33 -7.59 -8.60 -3.35
CA ILE A 33 -7.61 -7.75 -4.55
C ILE A 33 -9.04 -7.50 -5.00
N VAL A 34 -9.89 -8.53 -5.04
CA VAL A 34 -11.31 -8.41 -5.41
C VAL A 34 -12.07 -7.52 -4.43
N GLU A 35 -11.87 -7.67 -3.12
CA GLU A 35 -12.47 -6.79 -2.10
C GLU A 35 -12.07 -5.32 -2.30
N ARG A 36 -10.81 -5.06 -2.66
CA ARG A 36 -10.32 -3.70 -2.95
C ARG A 36 -10.88 -3.17 -4.26
N ALA A 37 -10.91 -3.99 -5.32
CA ALA A 37 -11.41 -3.63 -6.64
C ALA A 37 -12.93 -3.37 -6.65
N LEU A 38 -13.69 -4.13 -5.87
CA LEU A 38 -15.13 -3.91 -5.66
C LEU A 38 -15.43 -2.69 -4.77
N GLY A 39 -14.39 -1.98 -4.32
CA GLY A 39 -14.52 -0.74 -3.56
C GLY A 39 -14.91 -1.00 -2.11
N SER A 40 -13.92 -1.26 -1.26
CA SER A 40 -14.13 -1.25 0.19
C SER A 40 -14.69 0.10 0.63
N LYS A 41 -15.97 0.12 1.04
CA LYS A 41 -16.67 1.29 1.57
C LYS A 41 -16.29 1.60 3.01
N ARG A 42 -15.05 1.35 3.44
CA ARG A 42 -14.57 1.86 4.72
C ARG A 42 -14.45 3.38 4.60
N GLY A 43 -15.58 4.04 4.81
CA GLY A 43 -15.70 5.48 4.84
C GLY A 43 -14.78 6.02 5.92
N LYS A 44 -13.99 7.03 5.55
CA LYS A 44 -13.23 7.81 6.52
C LYS A 44 -14.25 8.50 7.42
N VAL A 45 -14.33 8.08 8.68
CA VAL A 45 -15.04 8.88 9.69
C VAL A 45 -14.25 10.18 9.78
N LYS A 46 -14.78 11.27 9.21
CA LYS A 46 -14.23 12.61 9.42
C LYS A 46 -14.60 13.02 10.83
N GLU A 47 -13.73 12.69 11.77
CA GLU A 47 -13.86 13.19 13.13
C GLU A 47 -13.67 14.72 13.11
N LYS A 48 -14.48 15.43 13.90
CA LYS A 48 -14.38 16.89 13.97
C LYS A 48 -13.10 17.23 14.72
N LEU A 49 -12.22 18.00 14.07
CA LEU A 49 -11.01 18.49 14.72
C LEU A 49 -11.37 19.35 15.95
N PRO A 50 -10.49 19.37 16.98
CA PRO A 50 -10.52 20.38 18.04
C PRO A 50 -10.58 21.81 17.48
N ALA A 51 -10.82 22.78 18.37
CA ALA A 51 -10.62 24.19 18.05
C ALA A 51 -9.19 24.41 17.51
N ARG A 52 -9.05 25.29 16.52
CA ARG A 52 -7.80 25.50 15.78
C ARG A 52 -6.64 25.85 16.70
N GLU A 53 -6.92 26.61 17.75
CA GLU A 53 -5.97 27.08 18.75
C GLU A 53 -5.37 25.95 19.59
N ALA A 54 -6.03 24.79 19.61
CA ALA A 54 -5.56 23.59 20.29
C ALA A 54 -4.76 22.64 19.38
N LEU A 55 -4.65 22.95 18.08
CA LEU A 55 -3.92 22.11 17.12
C LEU A 55 -2.43 22.48 17.09
N PRO A 56 -1.52 21.50 17.21
CA PRO A 56 -0.09 21.76 17.05
C PRO A 56 0.28 21.99 15.58
N TYR A 57 1.40 22.67 15.36
CA TYR A 57 2.11 22.55 14.09
C TYR A 57 2.69 21.14 13.98
N VAL A 58 2.47 20.46 12.84
CA VAL A 58 2.95 19.09 12.61
C VAL A 58 3.76 19.00 11.33
N CYS A 59 4.83 18.21 11.37
CA CYS A 59 5.56 17.81 10.17
C CYS A 59 5.24 16.33 9.89
N VAL A 60 4.80 16.03 8.66
CA VAL A 60 4.59 14.67 8.17
C VAL A 60 5.76 14.30 7.29
N GLN A 61 6.56 13.34 7.73
CA GLN A 61 7.70 12.85 6.98
C GLN A 61 7.33 11.60 6.19
N LEU A 62 7.64 11.62 4.89
CA LEU A 62 7.48 10.52 3.96
C LEU A 62 8.86 10.00 3.54
N PRO A 63 9.47 9.07 4.30
CA PRO A 63 10.68 8.39 3.87
C PRO A 63 10.37 7.38 2.76
N MET A 64 11.16 7.38 1.69
CA MET A 64 10.98 6.50 0.53
C MET A 64 12.32 6.02 -0.03
N TYR A 65 12.30 4.78 -0.56
CA TYR A 65 13.44 4.12 -1.19
C TYR A 65 12.94 3.08 -2.22
N ASN A 66 13.15 3.33 -3.50
CA ASN A 66 12.82 2.45 -4.62
C ASN A 66 11.35 1.96 -4.64
N GLU A 67 10.40 2.88 -4.40
CA GLU A 67 8.95 2.58 -4.40
C GLU A 67 8.14 3.49 -5.36
N PRO A 68 8.38 3.45 -6.68
CA PRO A 68 7.76 4.40 -7.61
C PRO A 68 6.22 4.23 -7.69
N ALA A 69 5.71 3.00 -7.48
CA ALA A 69 4.27 2.72 -7.46
C ALA A 69 3.53 3.28 -6.22
N CYS A 70 4.28 3.65 -5.16
CA CYS A 70 3.74 4.17 -3.91
C CYS A 70 3.97 5.67 -3.75
N ALA A 71 5.09 6.20 -4.27
CA ALA A 71 5.56 7.57 -4.06
C ALA A 71 4.45 8.62 -4.23
N LYS A 72 3.91 8.77 -5.45
CA LYS A 72 2.86 9.75 -5.75
C LYS A 72 1.63 9.57 -4.84
N ARG A 73 1.19 8.33 -4.62
CA ARG A 73 -0.01 8.04 -3.81
C ARG A 73 0.19 8.42 -2.35
N ALA A 74 1.40 8.24 -1.81
CA ALA A 74 1.74 8.63 -0.45
C ALA A 74 1.75 10.16 -0.31
N ILE A 75 2.37 10.86 -1.26
CA ILE A 75 2.40 12.32 -1.33
C ILE A 75 0.98 12.89 -1.42
N ASP A 76 0.18 12.40 -2.39
CA ASP A 76 -1.22 12.82 -2.57
C ASP A 76 -2.05 12.61 -1.29
N ALA A 77 -1.87 11.47 -0.62
CA ALA A 77 -2.59 11.17 0.62
C ALA A 77 -2.19 12.09 1.77
N ALA A 78 -0.91 12.44 1.88
CA ALA A 78 -0.39 13.34 2.90
C ALA A 78 -0.88 14.78 2.69
N CYS A 79 -0.84 15.28 1.45
CA CYS A 79 -1.36 16.61 1.11
C CYS A 79 -2.88 16.73 1.28
N LEU A 80 -3.62 15.61 1.19
CA LEU A 80 -5.06 15.53 1.42
C LEU A 80 -5.46 15.30 2.90
N LEU A 81 -4.50 15.32 3.83
CA LEU A 81 -4.81 15.22 5.26
C LEU A 81 -5.74 16.38 5.68
N HIS A 82 -6.74 16.05 6.49
CA HIS A 82 -7.62 17.04 7.07
C HIS A 82 -6.92 17.71 8.25
N TRP A 83 -6.08 18.70 7.95
CA TRP A 83 -5.36 19.54 8.91
C TRP A 83 -5.25 20.97 8.36
N PRO A 84 -5.23 22.02 9.21
CA PRO A 84 -5.00 23.39 8.73
C PRO A 84 -3.68 23.51 7.99
N GLN A 85 -3.70 24.10 6.79
CA GLN A 85 -2.55 24.19 5.88
C GLN A 85 -1.36 24.98 6.45
N ASP A 86 -1.64 25.96 7.30
CA ASP A 86 -0.61 26.75 8.01
C ASP A 86 -0.03 26.03 9.25
N LEU A 87 -0.63 24.90 9.65
CA LEU A 87 -0.20 24.09 10.78
C LEU A 87 0.36 22.73 10.36
N ILE A 88 0.63 22.52 9.07
CA ILE A 88 1.20 21.28 8.54
C ILE A 88 2.32 21.56 7.56
N GLU A 89 3.36 20.75 7.64
CA GLU A 89 4.42 20.65 6.65
C GLU A 89 4.53 19.20 6.20
N ILE A 90 4.66 18.97 4.89
CA ILE A 90 4.89 17.65 4.32
C ILE A 90 6.33 17.61 3.81
N GLN A 91 7.13 16.70 4.36
CA GLN A 91 8.52 16.50 3.97
C GLN A 91 8.68 15.13 3.30
N VAL A 92 9.16 15.11 2.06
CA VAL A 92 9.50 13.88 1.36
C VAL A 92 11.01 13.65 1.47
N LEU A 93 11.41 12.48 1.98
CA LEU A 93 12.81 12.07 2.11
C LEU A 93 13.02 10.89 1.18
N ASP A 94 13.45 11.18 -0.04
CA ASP A 94 13.75 10.16 -1.05
C ASP A 94 15.26 9.93 -1.12
N ASP A 95 15.67 8.66 -0.96
CA ASP A 95 17.06 8.20 -1.13
C ASP A 95 17.13 7.12 -2.23
N SER A 96 16.17 7.15 -3.15
CA SER A 96 16.00 6.15 -4.20
C SER A 96 17.14 6.21 -5.22
N SER A 97 17.27 5.15 -6.03
CA SER A 97 18.30 5.05 -7.08
C SER A 97 17.79 4.33 -8.33
N ASP A 98 16.47 4.17 -8.46
CA ASP A 98 15.78 3.41 -9.50
C ASP A 98 14.88 4.28 -10.40
N GLY A 99 15.01 5.61 -10.32
CA GLY A 99 14.15 6.57 -11.02
C GLY A 99 12.88 6.95 -10.26
N THR A 100 12.70 6.50 -9.02
CA THR A 100 11.61 6.98 -8.14
C THR A 100 11.68 8.50 -7.90
N GLU A 101 12.88 9.08 -7.93
CA GLU A 101 13.13 10.53 -7.78
C GLU A 101 12.24 11.36 -8.72
N ASP A 102 12.13 10.95 -10.00
CA ASP A 102 11.32 11.66 -11.01
C ASP A 102 9.82 11.69 -10.60
N VAL A 103 9.31 10.56 -10.10
CA VAL A 103 7.91 10.43 -9.65
C VAL A 103 7.65 11.30 -8.42
N VAL A 104 8.64 11.40 -7.53
CA VAL A 104 8.57 12.24 -6.33
C VAL A 104 8.56 13.71 -6.71
N ASP A 105 9.50 14.13 -7.57
CA ASP A 105 9.64 15.51 -8.00
C ASP A 105 8.41 16.01 -8.75
N ASP A 106 7.88 15.22 -9.69
CA ASP A 106 6.65 15.54 -10.42
C ASP A 106 5.44 15.70 -9.47
N ALA A 107 5.30 14.78 -8.51
CA ALA A 107 4.21 14.83 -7.53
C ALA A 107 4.34 16.06 -6.60
N CYS A 108 5.56 16.38 -6.15
CA CYS A 108 5.81 17.56 -5.34
C CYS A 108 5.56 18.86 -6.11
N ALA A 109 5.95 18.94 -7.39
CA ALA A 109 5.67 20.09 -8.24
C ALA A 109 4.16 20.30 -8.41
N GLU A 110 3.41 19.23 -8.72
CA GLU A 110 1.95 19.29 -8.87
C GLU A 110 1.26 19.90 -7.62
N TRP A 111 1.71 19.54 -6.42
CA TRP A 111 1.12 20.05 -5.18
C TRP A 111 1.58 21.46 -4.80
N ARG A 112 2.77 21.89 -5.23
CA ARG A 112 3.27 23.26 -5.00
C ARG A 112 2.55 24.29 -5.86
N GLU A 113 2.03 23.88 -7.02
CA GLU A 113 1.32 24.77 -7.95
C GLU A 113 -0.18 24.95 -7.63
N ARG A 114 -0.74 24.11 -6.77
CA ARG A 114 -2.16 24.13 -6.36
C ARG A 114 -2.43 25.13 -5.23
#